data_AF-A0A2T5C4P2-F1
#
_entry.id   AF-A0A2T5C4P2-F1
#
_cell.length_a   1.000
_cell.length_b   1.000
_cell.length_c   1.000
_cell.angle_alpha   90.00
_cell.angle_beta   90.00
_cell.angle_gamma   90.00
#
_symmetry.space_group_name_H-M   'P 1'
#
loop_
_entity.id
_entity.type
_entity.pdbx_description
1 polymer ?
#
loop_
_entity_poly.entity_id
_entity_poly.type
_entity_poly.pdbx_seq_one_letter_code
_entity_poly.pdbx_strand_id
1 'polypeptide(L)'
;MYIKKYLIAIISLFALCQCNDPYEDQTYLAYENYPISIYLETRSDEFSMWLEVLEKADMKNAVNQARMNFTMFVPTNAAMSAYYTQKSMSGVTDLSEEDARDLVEFHTSEYLITQSDMLSGGRLSRPMLSSDYLTISYGEEGSSQGGITSMTVNDEANIIELDNVATNGYVHVIDAVLTPISATLYDKLAENQDYSIFRELVEMSGWQDRLEATYDTVVGDLGTEVLVKRNFTMLVVNNTVYNEQGIYSVADLANLLEPESSLSDNEKLERYVGYHLIEGRVLKESLFAFDTDSVIIWNTMAENELFSTNQINGASDYINYDFTNKEGIGLIEGRENIAARNGFIHEIDAVMPVFSPEPATVIWDLTNYSDIASSINDFGAVRGLGECYQQAQEGNSYKITLWNDEIQSYNWNVIGSKRSSWPTVGYFLAQESEDDEDDLENVYGANLNDFLILSLGHFGTVEMKTPVLAKGRYRVELYYGYDASLADFIEGGSQCQFVVDDDISYKYLYSGIDNTIGTYSIALFDNIEFATTQQHNLEITLLDSRAQSHNAYRLMLDYVKFIPIIEEN
;
A
#
# COMPACT_ATOMS: atom_id res chain seq x y z
N MET A 1 -88.21 -16.54 8.50
CA MET A 1 -87.68 -17.62 7.63
C MET A 1 -86.72 -17.04 6.58
N TYR A 2 -85.62 -16.38 6.99
CA TYR A 2 -84.59 -15.89 6.04
C TYR A 2 -83.14 -15.93 6.57
N ILE A 3 -82.91 -16.23 7.86
CA ILE A 3 -81.55 -16.21 8.45
C ILE A 3 -80.77 -17.53 8.22
N LYS A 4 -81.46 -18.66 7.99
CA LYS A 4 -80.79 -19.95 7.76
C LYS A 4 -80.17 -20.14 6.37
N LYS A 5 -80.59 -19.38 5.35
CA LYS A 5 -80.03 -19.51 3.99
C LYS A 5 -78.70 -18.75 3.80
N TYR A 6 -78.48 -17.66 4.55
CA TYR A 6 -77.23 -16.90 4.47
C TYR A 6 -76.11 -17.48 5.35
N LEU A 7 -76.45 -18.21 6.42
CA LEU A 7 -75.44 -18.84 7.27
C LEU A 7 -74.70 -20.01 6.57
N ILE A 8 -75.40 -20.76 5.72
CA ILE A 8 -74.81 -21.87 4.96
C ILE A 8 -73.94 -21.35 3.80
N ALA A 9 -74.31 -20.21 3.20
CA ALA A 9 -73.49 -19.57 2.16
C ALA A 9 -72.19 -18.96 2.71
N ILE A 10 -72.20 -18.46 3.96
CA ILE A 10 -71.00 -17.89 4.60
C ILE A 10 -70.05 -18.98 5.12
N ILE A 11 -70.57 -20.11 5.60
CA ILE A 11 -69.73 -21.25 6.04
C ILE A 11 -69.11 -21.99 4.84
N SER A 12 -69.77 -21.97 3.67
CA SER A 12 -69.21 -22.55 2.44
C SER A 12 -68.12 -21.68 1.79
N LEU A 13 -68.05 -20.39 2.15
CA LEU A 13 -67.02 -19.45 1.66
C LEU A 13 -65.74 -19.46 2.51
N PHE A 14 -65.80 -19.97 3.75
CA PHE A 14 -64.64 -20.11 4.64
C PHE A 14 -63.94 -21.48 4.58
N ALA A 15 -64.48 -22.44 3.82
CA ALA A 15 -63.90 -23.77 3.66
C ALA A 15 -62.99 -23.93 2.42
N LEU A 16 -62.72 -22.85 1.67
CA LEU A 16 -61.90 -22.87 0.44
C LEU A 16 -60.61 -22.04 0.52
N CYS A 17 -60.25 -21.52 1.69
CA CYS A 17 -58.89 -21.05 1.96
C CYS A 17 -58.20 -22.07 2.87
N GLN A 18 -57.94 -23.27 2.35
CA GLN A 18 -56.78 -24.01 2.81
C GLN A 18 -55.58 -23.28 2.22
N CYS A 19 -54.89 -22.48 3.04
CA CYS A 19 -53.48 -22.24 2.78
C CYS A 19 -52.83 -23.63 2.85
N ASN A 20 -52.45 -24.19 1.70
CA ASN A 20 -51.35 -25.14 1.70
C ASN A 20 -50.15 -24.36 2.24
N ASP A 21 -49.80 -24.58 3.50
CA ASP A 21 -48.49 -24.19 3.98
C ASP A 21 -47.49 -25.02 3.17
N PRO A 22 -46.67 -24.41 2.30
CA PRO A 22 -45.72 -25.14 1.48
C PRO A 22 -44.61 -25.80 2.32
N TYR A 23 -44.62 -25.60 3.65
CA TYR A 23 -43.60 -26.05 4.58
C TYR A 23 -44.14 -26.93 5.72
N GLU A 24 -45.39 -27.41 5.64
CA GLU A 24 -45.88 -28.46 6.54
C GLU A 24 -44.95 -29.69 6.40
N ASP A 25 -44.30 -30.09 7.50
CA ASP A 25 -43.29 -31.16 7.63
C ASP A 25 -41.83 -30.85 7.23
N GLN A 26 -41.43 -29.59 6.99
CA GLN A 26 -40.00 -29.26 6.86
C GLN A 26 -39.38 -28.92 8.22
N THR A 27 -38.50 -29.80 8.70
CA THR A 27 -37.65 -29.54 9.86
C THR A 27 -36.57 -28.55 9.45
N TYR A 28 -36.79 -27.26 9.70
CA TYR A 28 -35.71 -26.28 9.61
C TYR A 28 -34.71 -26.60 10.73
N LEU A 29 -33.53 -27.10 10.37
CA LEU A 29 -32.36 -26.91 11.22
C LEU A 29 -32.07 -25.41 11.20
N ALA A 30 -32.60 -24.68 12.18
CA ALA A 30 -32.09 -23.37 12.49
C ALA A 30 -30.66 -23.57 13.01
N TYR A 31 -29.67 -23.41 12.14
CA TYR A 31 -28.32 -23.18 12.60
C TYR A 31 -28.36 -21.80 13.26
N GLU A 32 -28.33 -21.76 14.60
CA GLU A 32 -27.95 -20.54 15.30
C GLU A 32 -26.48 -20.32 14.96
N ASN A 33 -26.22 -19.58 13.89
CA ASN A 33 -24.88 -19.08 13.64
C ASN A 33 -24.57 -18.09 14.76
N TYR A 34 -23.38 -18.19 15.33
CA TYR A 34 -22.89 -17.29 16.37
C TYR A 34 -21.76 -16.40 15.81
N PRO A 35 -21.47 -15.24 16.41
CA PRO A 35 -20.26 -14.51 16.10
C PRO A 35 -19.01 -15.36 16.38
N ILE A 36 -17.89 -15.07 15.73
CA ILE A 36 -16.65 -15.89 15.80
C ILE A 36 -16.25 -16.21 17.24
N SER A 37 -16.20 -15.22 18.13
CA SER A 37 -15.79 -15.47 19.53
C SER A 37 -16.70 -16.47 20.25
N ILE A 38 -18.02 -16.41 19.99
CA ILE A 38 -19.01 -17.31 20.60
C ILE A 38 -18.97 -18.68 19.91
N TYR A 39 -18.78 -18.72 18.58
CA TYR A 39 -18.54 -19.95 17.85
C TYR A 39 -17.35 -20.73 18.45
N LEU A 40 -16.25 -20.05 18.73
CA LEU A 40 -15.08 -20.66 19.37
C LEU A 40 -15.38 -21.15 20.79
N GLU A 41 -16.18 -20.42 21.58
CA GLU A 41 -16.60 -20.86 22.92
C GLU A 41 -17.42 -22.16 22.88
N THR A 42 -18.25 -22.35 21.84
CA THR A 42 -19.01 -23.61 21.66
C THR A 42 -18.13 -24.83 21.36
N ARG A 43 -16.89 -24.60 20.88
CA ARG A 43 -15.84 -25.59 20.60
C ARG A 43 -14.61 -25.41 21.50
N SER A 44 -14.85 -25.06 22.77
CA SER A 44 -13.78 -24.77 23.74
C SER A 44 -12.84 -25.96 24.01
N ASP A 45 -13.28 -27.19 23.79
CA ASP A 45 -12.43 -28.38 23.82
C ASP A 45 -11.32 -28.35 22.76
N GLU A 46 -11.54 -27.61 21.67
CA GLU A 46 -10.57 -27.43 20.57
C GLU A 46 -9.85 -26.08 20.61
N PHE A 47 -10.49 -25.01 21.13
CA PHE A 47 -9.99 -23.63 20.98
C PHE A 47 -9.82 -22.84 22.30
N SER A 48 -9.91 -23.49 23.46
CA SER A 48 -9.75 -22.80 24.77
C SER A 48 -8.47 -21.98 24.89
N MET A 49 -7.33 -22.46 24.38
CA MET A 49 -6.06 -21.73 24.47
C MET A 49 -6.01 -20.51 23.55
N TRP A 50 -6.67 -20.57 22.38
CA TRP A 50 -6.78 -19.41 21.50
C TRP A 50 -7.73 -18.36 22.06
N LEU A 51 -8.83 -18.79 22.71
CA LEU A 51 -9.72 -17.88 23.44
C LEU A 51 -8.98 -17.11 24.54
N GLU A 52 -8.06 -17.75 25.26
CA GLU A 52 -7.21 -17.07 26.25
C GLU A 52 -6.30 -15.99 25.61
N VAL A 53 -5.74 -16.26 24.42
CA VAL A 53 -4.94 -15.26 23.67
C VAL A 53 -5.82 -14.08 23.24
N LEU A 54 -7.02 -14.33 22.71
CA LEU A 54 -7.98 -13.27 22.34
C LEU A 54 -8.36 -12.38 23.53
N GLU A 55 -8.45 -12.95 24.73
CA GLU A 55 -8.68 -12.20 25.97
C GLU A 55 -7.45 -11.37 26.36
N LYS A 56 -6.25 -11.95 26.26
CA LYS A 56 -5.00 -11.26 26.59
C LYS A 56 -4.69 -10.09 25.66
N ALA A 57 -5.08 -10.20 24.38
CA ALA A 57 -4.97 -9.16 23.36
C ALA A 57 -6.01 -8.02 23.50
N ASP A 58 -7.01 -8.16 24.39
CA ASP A 58 -8.22 -7.32 24.45
C ASP A 58 -9.02 -7.27 23.12
N MET A 59 -8.93 -8.33 22.32
CA MET A 59 -9.57 -8.40 20.99
C MET A 59 -10.82 -9.27 20.96
N LYS A 60 -11.09 -10.06 22.00
CA LYS A 60 -12.29 -10.92 22.09
C LYS A 60 -13.60 -10.17 21.82
N ASN A 61 -13.75 -8.95 22.35
CA ASN A 61 -14.93 -8.12 22.11
C ASN A 61 -14.91 -7.45 20.73
N ALA A 62 -13.73 -7.11 20.21
CA ALA A 62 -13.57 -6.50 18.90
C ALA A 62 -14.01 -7.46 17.77
N VAL A 63 -13.60 -8.73 17.85
CA VAL A 63 -13.97 -9.78 16.88
C VAL A 63 -15.41 -10.30 17.05
N ASN A 64 -16.16 -9.79 18.03
CA ASN A 64 -17.57 -10.10 18.27
C ASN A 64 -18.51 -9.02 17.67
N GLN A 65 -17.96 -7.97 17.05
CA GLN A 65 -18.76 -6.88 16.51
C GLN A 65 -19.54 -7.32 15.26
N ALA A 66 -20.84 -7.48 15.40
CA ALA A 66 -21.74 -7.96 14.35
C ALA A 66 -21.88 -7.04 13.11
N ARG A 67 -21.25 -5.86 13.10
CA ARG A 67 -21.26 -4.93 11.95
C ARG A 67 -20.03 -5.04 11.07
N MET A 68 -18.98 -5.69 11.57
CA MET A 68 -17.75 -5.92 10.83
C MET A 68 -17.71 -7.39 10.42
N ASN A 69 -17.08 -7.65 9.27
CA ASN A 69 -16.81 -9.01 8.83
C ASN A 69 -15.38 -9.37 9.24
N PHE A 70 -15.15 -10.63 9.55
CA PHE A 70 -13.82 -11.13 9.88
C PHE A 70 -13.58 -12.50 9.27
N THR A 71 -12.34 -12.77 8.92
CA THR A 71 -11.87 -14.13 8.73
C THR A 71 -10.76 -14.42 9.70
N MET A 72 -10.89 -15.49 10.47
CA MET A 72 -9.88 -15.85 11.47
C MET A 72 -9.31 -17.23 11.18
N PHE A 73 -7.98 -17.30 11.11
CA PHE A 73 -7.22 -18.54 11.12
C PHE A 73 -7.01 -18.95 12.57
N VAL A 74 -7.64 -20.03 13.00
CA VAL A 74 -7.70 -20.40 14.42
C VAL A 74 -6.85 -21.65 14.67
N PRO A 75 -5.75 -21.54 15.44
CA PRO A 75 -4.98 -22.70 15.84
C PRO A 75 -5.74 -23.55 16.86
N THR A 76 -5.62 -24.87 16.72
CA THR A 76 -6.14 -25.81 17.73
C THR A 76 -5.38 -25.71 19.06
N ASN A 77 -5.97 -26.23 20.14
CA ASN A 77 -5.30 -26.38 21.44
C ASN A 77 -3.98 -27.17 21.35
N ALA A 78 -3.89 -28.15 20.42
CA ALA A 78 -2.67 -28.89 20.16
C ALA A 78 -1.60 -28.01 19.50
N ALA A 79 -1.99 -27.19 18.52
CA ALA A 79 -1.13 -26.21 17.86
C ALA A 79 -0.58 -25.19 18.87
N MET A 80 -1.45 -24.62 19.71
CA MET A 80 -1.07 -23.67 20.77
C MET A 80 -0.10 -24.29 21.78
N SER A 81 -0.34 -25.54 22.20
CA SER A 81 0.56 -26.25 23.13
C SER A 81 1.95 -26.48 22.51
N ALA A 82 2.01 -26.79 21.21
CA ALA A 82 3.27 -26.94 20.49
C ALA A 82 4.02 -25.60 20.37
N TYR A 83 3.30 -24.52 20.06
CA TYR A 83 3.84 -23.16 20.00
C TYR A 83 4.47 -22.74 21.33
N TYR A 84 3.75 -22.89 22.46
CA TYR A 84 4.29 -22.56 23.78
C TYR A 84 5.55 -23.37 24.10
N THR A 85 5.56 -24.66 23.77
CA THR A 85 6.74 -25.51 23.96
C THR A 85 7.92 -25.02 23.13
N GLN A 86 7.69 -24.67 21.85
CA GLN A 86 8.72 -24.16 20.94
C GLN A 86 9.33 -22.84 21.44
N LYS A 87 8.50 -21.94 21.96
CA LYS A 87 8.90 -20.63 22.52
C LYS A 87 9.40 -20.72 23.96
N SER A 88 9.49 -21.91 24.55
CA SER A 88 9.88 -22.13 25.96
C SER A 88 8.98 -21.40 26.97
N MET A 89 7.69 -21.32 26.67
CA MET A 89 6.64 -20.68 27.46
C MET A 89 5.80 -21.72 28.20
N SER A 90 5.30 -21.36 29.37
CA SER A 90 4.42 -22.21 30.19
C SER A 90 2.94 -22.09 29.79
N GLY A 91 2.59 -21.06 29.02
CA GLY A 91 1.23 -20.79 28.53
C GLY A 91 1.03 -19.31 28.19
N VAL A 92 -0.24 -18.91 28.03
CA VAL A 92 -0.65 -17.54 27.64
C VAL A 92 -0.13 -16.45 28.59
N THR A 93 0.10 -16.77 29.87
CA THR A 93 0.56 -15.78 30.87
C THR A 93 1.96 -15.26 30.60
N ASP A 94 2.76 -16.01 29.83
CA ASP A 94 4.12 -15.64 29.49
C ASP A 94 4.16 -14.78 28.20
N LEU A 95 3.02 -14.63 27.48
CA LEU A 95 2.89 -13.68 26.37
C LEU A 95 2.68 -12.27 26.91
N SER A 96 3.40 -11.29 26.34
CA SER A 96 3.07 -9.89 26.54
C SER A 96 1.72 -9.56 25.90
N GLU A 97 1.09 -8.47 26.31
CA GLU A 97 -0.18 -8.02 25.71
C GLU A 97 0.01 -7.58 24.25
N GLU A 98 1.19 -7.03 23.94
CA GLU A 98 1.58 -6.66 22.58
C GLU A 98 1.76 -7.90 21.70
N ASP A 99 2.53 -8.90 22.17
CA ASP A 99 2.73 -10.15 21.39
C ASP A 99 1.42 -10.90 21.18
N ALA A 100 0.53 -10.91 22.19
CA ALA A 100 -0.79 -11.51 22.06
C ALA A 100 -1.65 -10.77 21.01
N ARG A 101 -1.58 -9.44 20.99
CA ARG A 101 -2.27 -8.61 19.99
C ARG A 101 -1.73 -8.85 18.59
N ASP A 102 -0.42 -8.79 18.41
CA ASP A 102 0.25 -9.08 17.13
C ASP A 102 -0.15 -10.47 16.60
N LEU A 103 -0.17 -11.47 17.49
CA LEU A 103 -0.56 -12.82 17.11
C LEU A 103 -2.00 -12.87 16.61
N VAL A 104 -2.94 -12.23 17.30
CA VAL A 104 -4.34 -12.17 16.88
C VAL A 104 -4.49 -11.40 15.59
N GLU A 105 -3.81 -10.26 15.44
CA GLU A 105 -3.85 -9.42 14.25
C GLU A 105 -3.29 -10.13 13.02
N PHE A 106 -2.24 -10.95 13.18
CA PHE A 106 -1.66 -11.78 12.10
C PHE A 106 -2.55 -12.97 11.70
N HIS A 107 -3.44 -13.42 12.59
CA HIS A 107 -4.37 -14.52 12.32
C HIS A 107 -5.77 -14.04 11.90
N THR A 108 -6.02 -12.73 11.90
CA THR A 108 -7.37 -12.19 11.67
C THR A 108 -7.33 -11.20 10.53
N SER A 109 -8.23 -11.35 9.57
CA SER A 109 -8.52 -10.36 8.53
C SER A 109 -9.88 -9.72 8.79
N GLU A 110 -10.04 -8.44 8.49
CA GLU A 110 -11.35 -7.78 8.43
C GLU A 110 -12.11 -8.04 7.11
N TYR A 111 -11.53 -8.87 6.24
CA TYR A 111 -12.11 -9.28 4.96
C TYR A 111 -12.58 -10.74 5.01
N LEU A 112 -13.60 -11.06 4.21
CA LEU A 112 -14.15 -12.42 4.10
C LEU A 112 -13.33 -13.32 3.16
N ILE A 113 -12.27 -13.95 3.64
CA ILE A 113 -11.46 -14.89 2.86
C ILE A 113 -12.18 -16.24 2.88
N THR A 114 -12.73 -16.64 1.75
CA THR A 114 -13.51 -17.87 1.56
C THR A 114 -12.63 -19.03 1.11
N GLN A 115 -13.18 -20.24 1.08
CA GLN A 115 -12.53 -21.40 0.48
C GLN A 115 -12.13 -21.14 -0.98
N SER A 116 -12.92 -20.38 -1.73
CA SER A 116 -12.58 -20.05 -3.13
C SER A 116 -11.32 -19.19 -3.21
N ASP A 117 -11.16 -18.25 -2.28
CA ASP A 117 -9.94 -17.43 -2.18
C ASP A 117 -8.72 -18.30 -1.82
N MET A 118 -8.88 -19.28 -0.92
CA MET A 118 -7.79 -20.22 -0.56
C MET A 118 -7.40 -21.14 -1.72
N LEU A 119 -8.39 -21.62 -2.48
CA LEU A 119 -8.17 -22.55 -3.60
C LEU A 119 -7.46 -21.91 -4.80
N SER A 120 -7.39 -20.57 -4.88
CA SER A 120 -6.60 -19.88 -5.88
C SER A 120 -5.09 -20.13 -5.70
N GLY A 121 -4.63 -20.38 -4.47
CA GLY A 121 -3.21 -20.54 -4.15
C GLY A 121 -2.42 -19.24 -4.24
N GLY A 122 -1.15 -19.30 -3.83
CA GLY A 122 -0.25 -18.14 -3.82
C GLY A 122 -0.60 -17.14 -2.72
N ARG A 123 -0.13 -15.89 -2.87
CA ARG A 123 -0.40 -14.83 -1.90
C ARG A 123 -1.91 -14.53 -1.87
N LEU A 124 -2.52 -14.52 -0.69
CA LEU A 124 -3.90 -14.07 -0.54
C LEU A 124 -4.02 -12.60 -0.95
N SER A 125 -5.16 -12.23 -1.55
CA SER A 125 -5.41 -10.85 -2.01
C SER A 125 -5.85 -9.90 -0.91
N ARG A 126 -6.06 -10.39 0.32
CA ARG A 126 -6.59 -9.65 1.46
C ARG A 126 -5.61 -9.66 2.62
N PRO A 127 -5.28 -8.50 3.21
CA PRO A 127 -4.33 -8.43 4.31
C PRO A 127 -4.97 -8.93 5.61
N MET A 128 -4.10 -9.33 6.53
CA MET A 128 -4.44 -9.51 7.94
C MET A 128 -4.54 -8.14 8.62
N LEU A 129 -5.07 -8.08 9.84
CA LEU A 129 -5.09 -6.84 10.64
C LEU A 129 -3.68 -6.34 10.93
N SER A 130 -2.68 -7.22 10.91
CA SER A 130 -1.25 -6.86 10.97
C SER A 130 -0.72 -6.18 9.70
N SER A 131 -1.54 -6.02 8.66
CA SER A 131 -1.19 -5.60 7.29
C SER A 131 -0.30 -6.58 6.51
N ASP A 132 -0.04 -7.77 7.06
CA ASP A 132 0.69 -8.81 6.35
C ASP A 132 -0.23 -9.61 5.44
N TYR A 133 0.35 -10.20 4.40
CA TYR A 133 -0.34 -11.13 3.51
C TYR A 133 0.08 -12.55 3.83
N LEU A 134 -0.90 -13.42 4.00
CA LEU A 134 -0.64 -14.85 4.11
C LEU A 134 -0.54 -15.46 2.71
N THR A 135 0.28 -16.49 2.57
CA THR A 135 0.45 -17.27 1.33
C THR A 135 -0.15 -18.64 1.50
N ILE A 136 -0.86 -19.13 0.49
CA ILE A 136 -1.38 -20.49 0.42
C ILE A 136 -0.52 -21.31 -0.53
N SER A 137 0.08 -22.36 0.01
CA SER A 137 0.85 -23.32 -0.77
C SER A 137 0.17 -24.68 -0.75
N TYR A 138 0.51 -25.51 -1.74
CA TYR A 138 0.05 -26.89 -1.83
C TYR A 138 1.25 -27.81 -1.66
N GLY A 139 1.10 -28.86 -0.84
CA GLY A 139 2.11 -29.90 -0.71
C GLY A 139 2.44 -30.58 -2.05
N GLU A 140 3.65 -31.13 -2.17
CA GLU A 140 4.13 -31.77 -3.39
C GLU A 140 3.16 -32.84 -3.95
N GLU A 141 2.99 -32.84 -5.28
CA GLU A 141 2.25 -33.88 -6.01
C GLU A 141 2.79 -35.28 -5.65
N GLY A 142 1.96 -36.09 -4.99
CA GLY A 142 2.30 -37.48 -4.63
C GLY A 142 2.50 -37.74 -3.13
N SER A 143 2.43 -36.72 -2.28
CA SER A 143 2.20 -36.94 -0.85
C SER A 143 0.84 -37.64 -0.65
N SER A 144 0.75 -38.61 0.25
CA SER A 144 -0.47 -39.44 0.44
C SER A 144 -1.65 -38.69 1.08
N GLN A 145 -1.58 -37.36 1.16
CA GLN A 145 -2.60 -36.47 1.66
C GLN A 145 -3.16 -35.68 0.46
N GLY A 146 -4.16 -36.23 -0.21
CA GLY A 146 -5.00 -35.44 -1.12
C GLY A 146 -6.15 -34.82 -0.34
N GLY A 147 -6.52 -33.58 -0.64
CA GLY A 147 -7.66 -32.88 -0.02
C GLY A 147 -7.24 -31.62 0.74
N ILE A 148 -8.14 -31.07 1.57
CA ILE A 148 -7.92 -29.80 2.31
C ILE A 148 -6.63 -29.82 3.15
N THR A 149 -6.23 -30.99 3.65
CA THR A 149 -5.02 -31.15 4.47
C THR A 149 -3.71 -31.04 3.69
N SER A 150 -3.73 -30.88 2.37
CA SER A 150 -2.53 -30.60 1.57
C SER A 150 -2.25 -29.11 1.41
N MET A 151 -3.11 -28.23 1.95
CA MET A 151 -2.93 -26.78 1.88
C MET A 151 -2.21 -26.28 3.13
N THR A 152 -1.18 -25.48 2.92
CA THR A 152 -0.42 -24.81 3.98
C THR A 152 -0.61 -23.30 3.89
N VAL A 153 -0.66 -22.65 5.04
CA VAL A 153 -0.64 -21.19 5.20
C VAL A 153 0.78 -20.79 5.63
N ASN A 154 1.40 -19.88 4.89
CA ASN A 154 2.78 -19.42 5.05
C ASN A 154 3.84 -20.55 5.10
N ASP A 155 3.54 -21.71 4.51
CA ASP A 155 4.36 -22.92 4.66
C ASP A 155 4.63 -23.35 6.12
N GLU A 156 3.83 -22.82 7.06
CA GLU A 156 3.99 -23.00 8.50
C GLU A 156 2.88 -23.88 9.09
N ALA A 157 1.63 -23.66 8.67
CA ALA A 157 0.45 -24.33 9.24
C ALA A 157 -0.39 -25.02 8.17
N ASN A 158 -0.77 -26.28 8.39
CA ASN A 158 -1.74 -26.97 7.53
C ASN A 158 -3.16 -26.53 7.88
N ILE A 159 -4.00 -26.42 6.86
CA ILE A 159 -5.43 -26.16 7.02
C ILE A 159 -6.15 -27.48 7.34
N ILE A 160 -6.84 -27.52 8.48
CA ILE A 160 -7.64 -28.68 8.94
C ILE A 160 -9.10 -28.52 8.52
N GLU A 161 -9.66 -27.32 8.67
CA GLU A 161 -11.06 -27.00 8.33
C GLU A 161 -11.14 -25.65 7.63
N LEU A 162 -12.02 -25.54 6.64
CA LEU A 162 -12.28 -24.32 5.88
C LEU A 162 -13.74 -23.87 6.04
N ASP A 163 -13.96 -22.57 5.88
CA ASP A 163 -15.29 -21.95 5.71
C ASP A 163 -16.28 -22.28 6.85
N ASN A 164 -15.80 -22.38 8.10
CA ASN A 164 -16.72 -22.48 9.23
C ASN A 164 -17.46 -21.16 9.40
N VAL A 165 -18.78 -21.18 9.16
CA VAL A 165 -19.62 -19.98 9.10
C VAL A 165 -19.94 -19.44 10.49
N ALA A 166 -19.60 -18.17 10.72
CA ALA A 166 -20.04 -17.36 11.85
C ALA A 166 -20.97 -16.22 11.37
N THR A 167 -21.71 -15.56 12.26
CA THR A 167 -22.58 -14.43 11.87
C THR A 167 -21.83 -13.21 11.37
N ASN A 168 -20.55 -13.09 11.72
CA ASN A 168 -19.68 -11.99 11.34
C ASN A 168 -18.45 -12.48 10.55
N GLY A 169 -18.55 -13.62 9.86
CA GLY A 169 -17.59 -14.05 8.85
C GLY A 169 -17.19 -15.53 8.92
N TYR A 170 -15.91 -15.85 8.71
CA TYR A 170 -15.43 -17.24 8.56
C TYR A 170 -14.32 -17.60 9.55
N VAL A 171 -14.29 -18.87 9.94
CA VAL A 171 -13.18 -19.47 10.70
C VAL A 171 -12.53 -20.58 9.87
N HIS A 172 -11.23 -20.48 9.67
CA HIS A 172 -10.39 -21.55 9.11
C HIS A 172 -9.55 -22.14 10.23
N VAL A 173 -9.58 -23.45 10.41
CA VAL A 173 -8.86 -24.11 11.50
C VAL A 173 -7.51 -24.59 11.00
N ILE A 174 -6.45 -24.30 11.75
CA ILE A 174 -5.06 -24.64 11.39
C ILE A 174 -4.37 -25.49 12.48
N ASP A 175 -3.39 -26.30 12.07
CA ASP A 175 -2.68 -27.25 12.95
C ASP A 175 -1.38 -26.71 13.57
N ALA A 176 -0.96 -25.50 13.19
CA ALA A 176 0.15 -24.76 13.79
C ALA A 176 -0.26 -23.30 14.02
N VAL A 177 0.48 -22.59 14.87
CA VAL A 177 0.31 -21.14 15.08
C VAL A 177 1.12 -20.41 14.02
N LEU A 178 0.52 -19.46 13.31
CA LEU A 178 1.22 -18.59 12.37
C LEU A 178 2.07 -17.57 13.13
N THR A 179 3.36 -17.51 12.87
CA THR A 179 4.28 -16.66 13.65
C THR A 179 4.55 -15.37 12.90
N PRO A 180 4.09 -14.19 13.38
CA PRO A 180 4.45 -12.92 12.77
C PRO A 180 5.95 -12.66 12.91
N ILE A 181 6.50 -11.84 12.01
CA ILE A 181 7.87 -11.37 12.13
C ILE A 181 7.93 -10.37 13.29
N SER A 182 8.50 -10.77 14.41
CA SER A 182 8.60 -9.93 15.60
C SER A 182 9.82 -9.00 15.59
N ALA A 183 10.90 -9.41 14.91
CA ALA A 183 12.15 -8.66 14.86
C ALA A 183 12.02 -7.42 13.96
N THR A 184 12.28 -6.24 14.51
CA THR A 184 12.36 -4.96 13.80
C THR A 184 13.63 -4.88 12.93
N LEU A 185 13.73 -3.85 12.10
CA LEU A 185 14.93 -3.57 11.33
C LEU A 185 16.16 -3.43 12.24
N TYR A 186 16.03 -2.75 13.39
CA TYR A 186 17.12 -2.65 14.35
C TYR A 186 17.47 -4.01 14.98
N ASP A 187 16.48 -4.83 15.34
CA ASP A 187 16.74 -6.19 15.87
C ASP A 187 17.54 -7.02 14.85
N LYS A 188 17.19 -6.94 13.56
CA LYS A 188 17.94 -7.62 12.49
C LYS A 188 19.39 -7.14 12.38
N LEU A 189 19.65 -5.84 12.59
CA LEU A 189 21.01 -5.32 12.69
C LEU A 189 21.75 -5.85 13.94
N ALA A 190 21.05 -5.95 15.07
CA ALA A 190 21.62 -6.44 16.32
C ALA A 190 21.93 -7.95 16.31
N GLU A 191 21.09 -8.75 15.64
CA GLU A 191 21.24 -10.20 15.50
C GLU A 191 22.44 -10.59 14.61
N ASN A 192 22.76 -9.77 13.61
CA ASN A 192 23.82 -10.05 12.64
C ASN A 192 25.14 -9.36 12.99
N GLN A 193 26.15 -10.15 13.40
CA GLN A 193 27.48 -9.63 13.73
C GLN A 193 28.18 -8.94 12.55
N ASP A 194 27.86 -9.33 11.32
CA ASP A 194 28.42 -8.72 10.11
C ASP A 194 27.86 -7.32 9.84
N TYR A 195 26.88 -6.84 10.60
CA TYR A 195 26.35 -5.48 10.51
C TYR A 195 26.82 -4.57 11.65
N SER A 196 27.81 -5.00 12.44
CA SER A 196 28.17 -4.29 13.69
C SER A 196 28.58 -2.83 13.49
N ILE A 197 29.28 -2.49 12.40
CA ILE A 197 29.67 -1.10 12.10
C ILE A 197 28.43 -0.26 11.74
N PHE A 198 27.56 -0.78 10.88
CA PHE A 198 26.32 -0.10 10.50
C PHE A 198 25.35 0.05 11.68
N ARG A 199 25.27 -0.96 12.55
CA ARG A 199 24.48 -0.90 13.78
C ARG A 199 24.99 0.19 14.73
N GLU A 200 26.30 0.22 14.99
CA GLU A 200 26.90 1.28 15.83
C GLU A 200 26.64 2.67 15.24
N LEU A 201 26.66 2.79 13.91
CA LEU A 201 26.31 4.02 13.20
C LEU A 201 24.85 4.43 13.44
N VAL A 202 23.91 3.50 13.33
CA VAL A 202 22.48 3.73 13.64
C VAL A 202 22.30 4.22 15.08
N GLU A 203 22.97 3.59 16.04
CA GLU A 203 22.94 3.97 17.47
C GLU A 203 23.48 5.39 17.69
N MET A 204 24.62 5.73 17.07
CA MET A 204 25.24 7.05 17.19
C MET A 204 24.47 8.17 16.48
N SER A 205 23.74 7.83 15.42
CA SER A 205 22.98 8.78 14.60
C SER A 205 21.63 9.19 15.22
N GLY A 206 21.14 8.47 16.23
CA GLY A 206 19.81 8.68 16.82
C GLY A 206 18.66 8.01 16.05
N TRP A 207 18.95 7.19 15.04
CA TRP A 207 17.95 6.46 14.27
C TRP A 207 17.44 5.17 14.94
N GLN A 208 18.08 4.70 16.01
CA GLN A 208 17.70 3.48 16.71
C GLN A 208 16.21 3.47 17.09
N ASP A 209 15.76 4.46 17.85
CA ASP A 209 14.36 4.53 18.32
C ASP A 209 13.36 4.50 17.15
N ARG A 210 13.70 5.12 16.02
CA ARG A 210 12.85 5.12 14.81
C ARG A 210 12.80 3.76 14.12
N LEU A 211 13.91 3.03 14.13
CA LEU A 211 14.03 1.70 13.51
C LEU A 211 13.56 0.56 14.42
N GLU A 212 13.40 0.82 15.72
CA GLU A 212 12.70 -0.06 16.66
C GLU A 212 11.18 0.19 16.67
N ALA A 213 10.73 1.42 16.38
CA ALA A 213 9.32 1.76 16.35
C ALA A 213 8.57 1.11 15.17
N THR A 214 7.36 0.60 15.44
CA THR A 214 6.42 0.07 14.44
C THR A 214 5.26 1.04 14.17
N TYR A 215 4.96 1.93 15.12
CA TYR A 215 3.94 2.96 15.02
C TYR A 215 4.46 4.29 15.56
N ASP A 216 3.92 5.37 15.03
CA ASP A 216 4.15 6.75 15.46
C ASP A 216 2.81 7.37 15.87
N THR A 217 2.80 8.17 16.93
CA THR A 217 1.57 8.82 17.39
C THR A 217 1.46 10.21 16.76
N VAL A 218 0.59 10.34 15.77
CA VAL A 218 0.30 11.63 15.14
C VAL A 218 -0.89 12.28 15.86
N VAL A 219 -0.71 13.50 16.34
CA VAL A 219 -1.79 14.27 16.95
C VAL A 219 -2.44 15.12 15.86
N GLY A 220 -3.66 14.76 15.46
CA GLY A 220 -4.44 15.55 14.51
C GLY A 220 -4.86 16.90 15.09
N ASP A 221 -5.28 17.82 14.23
CA ASP A 221 -5.61 19.23 14.56
C ASP A 221 -6.64 19.42 15.69
N LEU A 222 -7.45 18.40 15.97
CA LEU A 222 -8.43 18.38 17.04
C LEU A 222 -7.92 17.74 18.35
N GLY A 223 -6.61 17.46 18.45
CA GLY A 223 -5.99 16.79 19.57
C GLY A 223 -6.25 15.28 19.63
N THR A 224 -6.63 14.66 18.51
CA THR A 224 -6.87 13.21 18.43
C THR A 224 -5.57 12.51 18.09
N GLU A 225 -5.15 11.56 18.93
CA GLU A 225 -3.98 10.72 18.67
C GLU A 225 -4.38 9.62 17.67
N VAL A 226 -3.71 9.61 16.53
CA VAL A 226 -3.82 8.58 15.49
C VAL A 226 -2.49 7.85 15.43
N LEU A 227 -2.53 6.53 15.63
CA LEU A 227 -1.36 5.68 15.46
C LEU A 227 -1.14 5.44 13.96
N VAL A 228 -0.01 5.91 13.44
CA VAL A 228 0.38 5.72 12.04
C VAL A 228 1.50 4.69 12.00
N LYS A 229 1.31 3.60 11.26
CA LYS A 229 2.33 2.57 11.09
C LYS A 229 3.53 3.15 10.35
N ARG A 230 4.74 2.89 10.83
CA ARG A 230 5.99 3.29 10.18
C ARG A 230 6.68 2.07 9.60
N ASN A 231 6.96 2.11 8.31
CA ASN A 231 7.73 1.08 7.63
C ASN A 231 8.90 1.72 6.89
N PHE A 232 10.04 1.02 6.84
CA PHE A 232 11.22 1.46 6.11
C PHE A 232 11.82 0.34 5.27
N THR A 233 12.52 0.74 4.22
CA THR A 233 13.42 -0.15 3.48
C THR A 233 14.84 0.31 3.71
N MET A 234 15.69 -0.60 4.17
CA MET A 234 17.07 -0.31 4.54
C MET A 234 18.05 -0.96 3.57
N LEU A 235 18.94 -0.14 3.01
CA LEU A 235 20.11 -0.58 2.26
C LEU A 235 21.27 -0.73 3.25
N VAL A 236 21.68 -1.95 3.59
CA VAL A 236 22.69 -2.19 4.63
C VAL A 236 24.05 -2.53 4.03
N VAL A 237 25.11 -1.91 4.53
CA VAL A 237 26.49 -2.25 4.20
C VAL A 237 27.04 -3.21 5.25
N ASN A 238 27.54 -4.37 4.82
CA ASN A 238 28.17 -5.32 5.73
C ASN A 238 29.61 -4.91 6.10
N ASN A 239 30.12 -5.47 7.19
CA ASN A 239 31.46 -5.21 7.69
C ASN A 239 32.56 -5.60 6.68
N THR A 240 32.33 -6.63 5.87
CA THR A 240 33.31 -7.07 4.86
C THR A 240 33.54 -5.98 3.80
N VAL A 241 32.46 -5.41 3.28
CA VAL A 241 32.47 -4.28 2.33
C VAL A 241 33.15 -3.05 2.95
N TYR A 242 32.84 -2.74 4.21
CA TYR A 242 33.55 -1.67 4.94
C TYR A 242 35.05 -1.94 5.07
N ASN A 243 35.42 -3.15 5.49
CA ASN A 243 36.81 -3.55 5.71
C ASN A 243 37.64 -3.48 4.42
N GLU A 244 37.04 -3.82 3.27
CA GLU A 244 37.69 -3.72 1.96
C GLU A 244 38.06 -2.28 1.59
N GLN A 245 37.29 -1.30 2.09
CA GLN A 245 37.57 0.13 1.96
C GLN A 245 38.43 0.69 3.10
N GLY A 246 38.92 -0.17 4.00
CA GLY A 246 39.74 0.23 5.15
C GLY A 246 38.95 0.87 6.29
N ILE A 247 37.63 0.68 6.34
CA ILE A 247 36.74 1.17 7.40
C ILE A 247 36.55 0.04 8.41
N TYR A 248 37.08 0.21 9.62
CA TYR A 248 36.98 -0.80 10.69
C TYR A 248 36.16 -0.32 11.88
N SER A 249 35.66 0.93 11.83
CA SER A 249 34.91 1.58 12.89
C SER A 249 34.05 2.72 12.35
N VAL A 250 33.04 3.15 13.11
CA VAL A 250 32.24 4.34 12.78
C VAL A 250 33.11 5.60 12.68
N ALA A 251 34.20 5.67 13.46
CA ALA A 251 35.15 6.77 13.37
C ALA A 251 35.90 6.81 12.03
N ASP A 252 36.25 5.66 11.47
CA ASP A 252 36.89 5.59 10.15
C ASP A 252 35.91 6.04 9.05
N LEU A 253 34.64 5.62 9.15
CA LEU A 253 33.59 6.05 8.24
C LEU A 253 33.35 7.57 8.32
N ALA A 254 33.23 8.12 9.54
CA ALA A 254 33.02 9.56 9.77
C ALA A 254 34.13 10.43 9.15
N ASN A 255 35.37 9.93 9.11
CA ASN A 255 36.48 10.62 8.45
C ASN A 255 36.42 10.57 6.91
N LEU A 256 35.72 9.58 6.34
CA LEU A 256 35.52 9.45 4.90
C LEU A 256 34.38 10.33 4.39
N LEU A 257 33.35 10.56 5.21
CA LEU A 257 32.24 11.45 4.87
C LEU A 257 32.75 12.89 4.73
N GLU A 258 32.41 13.54 3.61
CA GLU A 258 33.01 14.81 3.21
C GLU A 258 32.97 15.87 4.33
N PRO A 259 34.00 16.73 4.43
CA PRO A 259 34.02 17.84 5.37
C PRO A 259 33.08 18.94 4.89
N GLU A 260 31.78 18.75 5.10
CA GLU A 260 30.82 19.83 4.93
C GLU A 260 30.94 20.77 6.14
N SER A 261 31.44 21.98 5.90
CA SER A 261 31.78 22.94 6.96
C SER A 261 30.60 23.40 7.82
N SER A 262 29.38 23.04 7.43
CA SER A 262 28.11 23.41 8.07
C SER A 262 27.54 22.34 9.01
N LEU A 263 27.95 21.07 8.89
CA LEU A 263 27.36 19.96 9.64
C LEU A 263 28.29 19.47 10.75
N SER A 264 27.73 19.26 11.94
CA SER A 264 28.37 18.53 13.03
C SER A 264 28.58 17.06 12.68
N ASP A 265 29.48 16.38 13.40
CA ASP A 265 29.76 14.97 13.13
C ASP A 265 28.51 14.09 13.30
N ASN A 266 27.63 14.39 14.27
CA ASN A 266 26.36 13.67 14.43
C ASN A 266 25.41 13.89 13.25
N GLU A 267 25.28 15.11 12.74
CA GLU A 267 24.41 15.41 11.59
C GLU A 267 24.89 14.69 10.32
N LYS A 268 26.21 14.47 10.18
CA LYS A 268 26.76 13.66 9.07
C LYS A 268 26.38 12.19 9.19
N LEU A 269 26.44 11.62 10.40
CA LEU A 269 26.05 10.24 10.64
C LEU A 269 24.53 10.07 10.46
N GLU A 270 23.74 11.02 10.94
CA GLU A 270 22.29 11.06 10.74
C GLU A 270 21.93 11.12 9.25
N ARG A 271 22.60 12.00 8.49
CA ARG A 271 22.40 12.07 7.04
C ARG A 271 22.81 10.78 6.35
N TYR A 272 23.95 10.19 6.71
CA TYR A 272 24.39 8.94 6.09
C TYR A 272 23.40 7.81 6.36
N VAL A 273 22.92 7.63 7.59
CA VAL A 273 21.91 6.62 7.91
C VAL A 273 20.60 6.91 7.19
N GLY A 274 20.13 8.15 7.18
CA GLY A 274 18.93 8.56 6.46
C GLY A 274 19.02 8.26 4.95
N TYR A 275 20.20 8.40 4.36
CA TYR A 275 20.45 8.12 2.93
C TYR A 275 20.31 6.62 2.58
N HIS A 276 20.53 5.74 3.55
CA HIS A 276 20.39 4.29 3.41
C HIS A 276 18.96 3.81 3.70
N LEU A 277 18.03 4.72 3.99
CA LEU A 277 16.65 4.42 4.35
C LEU A 277 15.68 5.05 3.36
N ILE A 278 14.63 4.31 3.02
CA ILE A 278 13.50 4.75 2.21
C ILE A 278 12.23 4.50 3.02
N GLU A 279 11.23 5.37 2.87
CA GLU A 279 9.91 5.14 3.47
C GLU A 279 9.17 4.00 2.74
N GLY A 280 8.49 3.15 3.51
CA GLY A 280 7.68 2.05 3.00
C GLY A 280 8.39 0.70 2.92
N ARG A 281 7.63 -0.31 2.50
CA ARG A 281 8.07 -1.71 2.37
C ARG A 281 8.37 -2.01 0.90
N VAL A 282 9.58 -1.71 0.46
CA VAL A 282 10.00 -1.82 -0.94
C VAL A 282 10.81 -3.09 -1.13
N LEU A 283 10.30 -4.00 -1.96
CA LEU A 283 10.98 -5.22 -2.36
C LEU A 283 12.05 -4.92 -3.44
N LYS A 284 13.00 -5.83 -3.64
CA LYS A 284 13.99 -5.75 -4.72
C LYS A 284 13.32 -5.59 -6.09
N GLU A 285 12.26 -6.36 -6.32
CA GLU A 285 11.50 -6.36 -7.56
C GLU A 285 10.92 -4.97 -7.84
N SER A 286 10.47 -4.26 -6.80
CA SER A 286 9.98 -2.89 -6.89
C SER A 286 11.11 -1.86 -7.02
N LEU A 287 12.26 -2.08 -6.37
CA LEU A 287 13.43 -1.21 -6.50
C LEU A 287 13.95 -1.14 -7.94
N PHE A 288 13.75 -2.21 -8.72
CA PHE A 288 14.25 -2.35 -10.09
C PHE A 288 13.12 -2.64 -11.11
N ALA A 289 11.90 -2.18 -10.82
CA ALA A 289 10.76 -2.27 -11.73
C ALA A 289 10.81 -1.12 -12.76
N PHE A 290 11.54 -1.32 -13.86
CA PHE A 290 11.67 -0.33 -14.92
C PHE A 290 10.58 -0.51 -15.99
N ASP A 291 9.77 0.52 -16.25
CA ASP A 291 8.76 0.49 -17.32
C ASP A 291 9.39 0.72 -18.70
N THR A 292 9.93 1.92 -18.92
CA THR A 292 10.54 2.33 -20.21
C THR A 292 11.90 2.99 -20.06
N ASP A 293 12.12 3.68 -18.94
CA ASP A 293 13.37 4.37 -18.63
C ASP A 293 14.22 3.46 -17.72
N SER A 294 15.50 3.29 -18.04
CA SER A 294 16.40 2.43 -17.26
C SER A 294 16.90 3.09 -15.97
N VAL A 295 16.14 4.04 -15.40
CA VAL A 295 16.49 4.80 -14.20
C VAL A 295 15.22 5.08 -13.37
N ILE A 296 15.27 4.81 -12.06
CA ILE A 296 14.24 5.21 -11.08
C ILE A 296 14.91 6.03 -9.99
N ILE A 297 14.28 7.13 -9.57
CA ILE A 297 14.77 8.01 -8.51
C ILE A 297 13.98 7.75 -7.22
N TRP A 298 14.70 7.57 -6.11
CA TRP A 298 14.13 7.27 -4.80
C TRP A 298 14.41 8.40 -3.81
N ASN A 299 13.35 8.83 -3.10
CA ASN A 299 13.51 9.72 -1.96
C ASN A 299 14.11 8.93 -0.80
N THR A 300 15.11 9.51 -0.15
CA THR A 300 15.69 8.92 1.06
C THR A 300 15.13 9.59 2.31
N MET A 301 15.35 8.98 3.47
CA MET A 301 15.03 9.60 4.75
C MET A 301 16.03 10.70 5.15
N ALA A 302 17.11 10.87 4.38
CA ALA A 302 17.97 12.04 4.48
C ALA A 302 17.35 13.21 3.73
N GLU A 303 17.14 14.32 4.43
CA GLU A 303 16.51 15.51 3.85
C GLU A 303 17.25 15.97 2.59
N ASN A 304 16.49 16.12 1.49
CA ASN A 304 16.98 16.60 0.20
C ASN A 304 18.04 15.73 -0.49
N GLU A 305 18.20 14.48 -0.04
CA GLU A 305 19.11 13.53 -0.67
C GLU A 305 18.32 12.45 -1.43
N LEU A 306 18.81 12.12 -2.62
CA LEU A 306 18.21 11.16 -3.55
C LEU A 306 19.23 10.09 -3.90
N PHE A 307 18.75 8.87 -4.14
CA PHE A 307 19.53 7.89 -4.88
C PHE A 307 18.78 7.45 -6.13
N SER A 308 19.52 6.87 -7.07
CA SER A 308 18.96 6.31 -8.29
C SER A 308 19.17 4.80 -8.32
N THR A 309 18.24 4.10 -8.95
CA THR A 309 18.45 2.72 -9.42
C THR A 309 18.52 2.76 -10.93
N ASN A 310 19.35 1.92 -11.50
CA ASN A 310 19.68 1.95 -12.92
C ASN A 310 19.73 0.52 -13.45
N GLN A 311 19.16 0.31 -14.63
CA GLN A 311 19.36 -0.92 -15.39
C GLN A 311 20.31 -0.68 -16.55
N ILE A 312 21.38 -1.44 -16.58
CA ILE A 312 22.42 -1.33 -17.60
C ILE A 312 22.34 -2.53 -18.52
N ASN A 313 22.25 -2.25 -19.83
CA ASN A 313 22.13 -3.26 -20.89
C ASN A 313 20.96 -4.24 -20.73
N GLY A 314 19.88 -3.84 -20.04
CA GLY A 314 18.68 -4.65 -19.86
C GLY A 314 18.84 -5.88 -18.95
N ALA A 315 19.92 -5.95 -18.17
CA ALA A 315 20.19 -7.14 -17.34
C ALA A 315 20.98 -6.86 -16.04
N SER A 316 21.63 -5.71 -15.90
CA SER A 316 22.48 -5.42 -14.74
C SER A 316 21.93 -4.24 -13.98
N ASP A 317 21.44 -4.52 -12.77
CA ASP A 317 20.77 -3.56 -11.92
C ASP A 317 21.75 -2.99 -10.88
N TYR A 318 21.77 -1.67 -10.75
CA TYR A 318 22.69 -0.94 -9.87
C TYR A 318 21.97 0.20 -9.15
N ILE A 319 22.41 0.48 -7.94
CA ILE A 319 22.12 1.71 -7.20
C ILE A 319 23.25 2.71 -7.49
N ASN A 320 22.89 3.98 -7.73
CA ASN A 320 23.81 5.09 -7.99
C ASN A 320 24.86 4.78 -9.06
N TYR A 321 24.43 4.34 -10.24
CA TYR A 321 25.35 4.03 -11.32
C TYR A 321 25.96 5.31 -11.93
N ASP A 322 27.29 5.41 -11.87
CA ASP A 322 28.07 6.45 -12.54
C ASP A 322 28.33 6.05 -13.99
N PHE A 323 27.68 6.73 -14.94
CA PHE A 323 27.85 6.49 -16.37
C PHE A 323 29.24 6.84 -16.91
N THR A 324 29.98 7.71 -16.24
CA THR A 324 31.34 8.11 -16.62
C THR A 324 32.34 7.04 -16.24
N ASN A 325 32.30 6.60 -14.99
CA ASN A 325 33.22 5.59 -14.45
C ASN A 325 32.77 4.15 -14.70
N LYS A 326 31.49 3.94 -15.04
CA LYS A 326 30.85 2.64 -15.24
C LYS A 326 30.89 1.76 -13.99
N GLU A 327 30.66 2.41 -12.85
CA GLU A 327 30.62 1.78 -11.54
C GLU A 327 29.27 2.08 -10.90
N GLY A 328 28.75 1.15 -10.11
CA GLY A 328 27.49 1.31 -9.37
C GLY A 328 27.46 0.28 -8.24
N ILE A 329 26.47 0.42 -7.37
CA ILE A 329 26.31 -0.38 -6.16
C ILE A 329 25.33 -1.51 -6.44
N GLY A 330 25.75 -2.76 -6.34
CA GLY A 330 24.90 -3.93 -6.50
C GLY A 330 24.22 -4.35 -5.19
N LEU A 331 23.16 -5.14 -5.31
CA LEU A 331 22.63 -5.92 -4.20
C LEU A 331 23.40 -7.25 -4.09
N ILE A 332 23.61 -7.72 -2.86
CA ILE A 332 24.22 -9.02 -2.58
C ILE A 332 23.18 -10.13 -2.82
N GLU A 333 23.45 -11.02 -3.76
CA GLU A 333 22.57 -12.13 -4.12
C GLU A 333 22.25 -13.06 -2.92
N GLY A 334 20.96 -13.28 -2.68
CA GLY A 334 20.46 -14.08 -1.55
C GLY A 334 20.39 -13.32 -0.23
N ARG A 335 20.68 -12.02 -0.23
CA ARG A 335 20.66 -11.12 0.94
C ARG A 335 19.75 -9.92 0.70
N GLU A 336 18.85 -10.03 -0.27
CA GLU A 336 17.78 -9.08 -0.56
C GLU A 336 16.45 -9.54 0.07
N ASN A 337 15.47 -8.63 0.16
CA ASN A 337 14.12 -8.92 0.67
C ASN A 337 14.11 -9.53 2.10
N ILE A 338 15.11 -9.22 2.94
CA ILE A 338 15.16 -9.72 4.32
C ILE A 338 14.08 -9.03 5.13
N ALA A 339 13.04 -9.77 5.48
CA ALA A 339 11.86 -9.22 6.13
C ALA A 339 12.08 -8.90 7.62
N ALA A 340 11.52 -7.77 8.04
CA ALA A 340 11.45 -7.26 9.40
C ALA A 340 10.03 -6.77 9.73
N ARG A 341 9.72 -6.63 11.03
CA ARG A 341 8.41 -6.20 11.54
C ARG A 341 7.99 -4.86 10.93
N ASN A 342 8.93 -3.92 10.83
CA ASN A 342 8.75 -2.59 10.26
C ASN A 342 9.46 -2.39 8.90
N GLY A 343 9.67 -3.45 8.12
CA GLY A 343 10.00 -3.32 6.69
C GLY A 343 10.95 -4.37 6.11
N PHE A 344 11.86 -3.95 5.22
CA PHE A 344 12.78 -4.85 4.52
C PHE A 344 14.24 -4.36 4.57
N ILE A 345 15.18 -5.30 4.55
CA ILE A 345 16.62 -5.04 4.41
C ILE A 345 17.10 -5.62 3.08
N HIS A 346 17.89 -4.83 2.34
CA HIS A 346 18.69 -5.28 1.20
C HIS A 346 20.16 -5.02 1.49
N GLU A 347 20.98 -6.07 1.46
CA GLU A 347 22.42 -5.93 1.63
C GLU A 347 23.08 -5.45 0.33
N ILE A 348 23.93 -4.41 0.42
CA ILE A 348 24.61 -3.80 -0.72
C ILE A 348 26.11 -4.13 -0.76
N ASP A 349 26.69 -4.18 -1.96
CA ASP A 349 28.05 -4.67 -2.22
C ASP A 349 29.15 -3.60 -2.16
N ALA A 350 28.78 -2.34 -1.96
CA ALA A 350 29.70 -1.21 -1.87
C ALA A 350 29.27 -0.24 -0.77
N VAL A 351 30.24 0.54 -0.27
CA VAL A 351 29.94 1.68 0.60
C VAL A 351 29.13 2.69 -0.20
N MET A 352 28.01 3.15 0.35
CA MET A 352 27.10 4.09 -0.30
C MET A 352 27.25 5.49 0.33
N PRO A 353 28.29 6.27 -0.06
CA PRO A 353 28.38 7.66 0.38
C PRO A 353 27.16 8.44 -0.11
N VAL A 354 26.81 9.52 0.61
CA VAL A 354 25.76 10.43 0.16
C VAL A 354 26.16 10.97 -1.20
N PHE A 355 25.33 10.67 -2.20
CA PHE A 355 25.58 10.99 -3.59
C PHE A 355 24.51 11.98 -4.06
N SER A 356 24.95 13.07 -4.70
CA SER A 356 24.04 14.00 -5.35
C SER A 356 23.95 13.61 -6.84
N PRO A 357 22.88 12.94 -7.28
CA PRO A 357 22.77 12.50 -8.66
C PRO A 357 22.74 13.67 -9.63
N GLU A 358 23.34 13.48 -10.80
CA GLU A 358 23.09 14.38 -11.94
C GLU A 358 21.58 14.44 -12.20
N PRO A 359 21.04 15.61 -12.62
CA PRO A 359 19.66 15.73 -13.05
C PRO A 359 19.26 14.60 -14.00
N ALA A 360 18.35 13.76 -13.53
CA ALA A 360 17.76 12.68 -14.30
C ALA A 360 16.30 13.00 -14.61
N THR A 361 15.74 12.30 -15.60
CA THR A 361 14.31 12.40 -15.86
C THR A 361 13.54 11.85 -14.66
N VAL A 362 12.70 12.69 -14.06
CA VAL A 362 11.83 12.31 -12.95
C VAL A 362 10.41 12.24 -13.46
N ILE A 363 9.78 11.08 -13.32
CA ILE A 363 8.35 10.89 -13.52
C ILE A 363 7.71 10.94 -12.15
N TRP A 364 6.94 11.99 -11.90
CA TRP A 364 6.20 12.18 -10.66
C TRP A 364 4.73 11.85 -10.89
N ASP A 365 4.35 10.65 -10.50
CA ASP A 365 2.95 10.24 -10.45
C ASP A 365 2.20 10.99 -9.35
N LEU A 366 1.06 11.62 -9.69
CA LEU A 366 0.32 12.50 -8.78
C LEU A 366 -0.57 11.74 -7.79
N THR A 367 -0.64 10.43 -7.90
CA THR A 367 -1.39 9.57 -6.99
C THR A 367 -0.50 8.60 -6.22
N ASN A 368 0.81 8.56 -6.52
CA ASN A 368 1.75 7.62 -5.90
C ASN A 368 2.15 7.99 -4.47
N TYR A 369 1.21 7.85 -3.53
CA TYR A 369 1.39 8.20 -2.12
C TYR A 369 0.79 7.15 -1.20
N SER A 370 1.42 6.92 -0.04
CA SER A 370 1.01 5.86 0.90
C SER A 370 -0.37 6.09 1.53
N ASP A 371 -0.75 7.34 1.76
CA ASP A 371 -2.07 7.71 2.27
C ASP A 371 -3.18 7.46 1.24
N ILE A 372 -2.92 7.75 -0.04
CA ILE A 372 -3.80 7.40 -1.15
C ILE A 372 -3.87 5.88 -1.29
N ALA A 373 -2.73 5.18 -1.34
CA ALA A 373 -2.69 3.73 -1.44
C ALA A 373 -3.53 3.04 -0.36
N SER A 374 -3.44 3.52 0.88
CA SER A 374 -4.29 3.05 1.99
C SER A 374 -5.77 3.24 1.67
N SER A 375 -6.19 4.47 1.32
CA SER A 375 -7.61 4.78 1.02
C SER A 375 -8.15 3.97 -0.17
N ILE A 376 -7.34 3.74 -1.21
CA ILE A 376 -7.74 2.98 -2.39
C ILE A 376 -7.82 1.49 -2.10
N ASN A 377 -6.86 0.93 -1.36
CA ASN A 377 -6.91 -0.48 -0.98
C ASN A 377 -8.07 -0.76 -0.01
N ASP A 378 -8.39 0.16 0.90
CA ASP A 378 -9.59 0.06 1.74
C ASP A 378 -10.86 0.03 0.89
N PHE A 379 -10.95 0.88 -0.13
CA PHE A 379 -12.05 0.87 -1.10
C PHE A 379 -12.14 -0.47 -1.85
N GLY A 380 -11.01 -0.96 -2.36
CA GLY A 380 -10.92 -2.22 -3.10
C GLY A 380 -11.38 -3.39 -2.25
N ALA A 381 -10.92 -3.44 -1.01
CA ALA A 381 -11.15 -4.56 -0.13
C ALA A 381 -12.60 -4.62 0.39
N VAL A 382 -13.27 -3.47 0.60
CA VAL A 382 -14.74 -3.41 0.85
C VAL A 382 -15.56 -3.93 -0.33
N ARG A 383 -15.03 -3.85 -1.56
CA ARG A 383 -15.71 -4.26 -2.80
C ARG A 383 -15.28 -5.62 -3.33
N GLY A 384 -14.35 -6.29 -2.65
CA GLY A 384 -13.80 -7.58 -3.08
C GLY A 384 -12.88 -7.47 -4.30
N LEU A 385 -12.25 -6.30 -4.52
CA LEU A 385 -11.29 -6.05 -5.61
C LEU A 385 -9.83 -6.33 -5.20
N GLY A 386 -9.56 -6.58 -3.91
CA GLY A 386 -8.19 -6.75 -3.39
C GLY A 386 -7.43 -5.42 -3.32
N GLU A 387 -6.09 -5.49 -3.42
CA GLU A 387 -5.20 -4.32 -3.54
C GLU A 387 -5.34 -3.68 -4.93
N CYS A 388 -6.46 -2.98 -5.16
CA CYS A 388 -6.73 -2.39 -6.47
C CYS A 388 -5.94 -1.10 -6.74
N TYR A 389 -5.17 -0.61 -5.77
CA TYR A 389 -4.31 0.54 -5.98
C TYR A 389 -3.30 0.27 -7.11
N GLN A 390 -3.33 1.12 -8.14
CA GLN A 390 -2.48 1.03 -9.33
C GLN A 390 -2.61 -0.26 -10.15
N GLN A 391 -3.64 -1.06 -9.85
CA GLN A 391 -3.94 -2.30 -10.56
C GLN A 391 -5.19 -2.10 -11.40
N ALA A 392 -5.02 -2.02 -12.72
CA ALA A 392 -6.15 -1.98 -13.65
C ALA A 392 -7.16 -3.10 -13.33
N GLN A 393 -8.44 -2.83 -13.56
CA GLN A 393 -9.51 -3.76 -13.20
C GLN A 393 -10.18 -4.35 -14.43
N GLU A 394 -10.48 -5.65 -14.37
CA GLU A 394 -11.18 -6.35 -15.44
C GLU A 394 -12.59 -5.77 -15.63
N GLY A 395 -12.87 -5.30 -16.85
CA GLY A 395 -14.21 -4.94 -17.31
C GLY A 395 -14.83 -3.65 -16.73
N ASN A 396 -14.22 -2.95 -15.77
CA ASN A 396 -14.73 -1.66 -15.26
C ASN A 396 -13.62 -0.69 -14.83
N SER A 397 -13.87 0.62 -15.00
CA SER A 397 -13.11 1.67 -14.30
C SER A 397 -13.81 2.11 -13.01
N TYR A 398 -13.04 2.55 -12.01
CA TYR A 398 -13.57 2.98 -10.72
C TYR A 398 -13.27 4.46 -10.45
N LYS A 399 -14.27 5.15 -9.87
CA LYS A 399 -14.19 6.56 -9.45
C LYS A 399 -14.25 6.59 -7.94
N ILE A 400 -13.11 6.84 -7.30
CA ILE A 400 -12.95 6.76 -5.85
C ILE A 400 -12.81 8.18 -5.32
N THR A 401 -13.59 8.52 -4.30
CA THR A 401 -13.51 9.86 -3.68
C THR A 401 -12.37 9.84 -2.68
N LEU A 402 -11.51 10.87 -2.73
CA LEU A 402 -10.48 11.09 -1.73
C LEU A 402 -10.98 12.14 -0.73
N TRP A 403 -10.87 11.81 0.56
CA TRP A 403 -11.39 12.65 1.63
C TRP A 403 -10.27 13.46 2.29
N ASN A 404 -10.60 14.70 2.69
CA ASN A 404 -9.63 15.66 3.19
C ASN A 404 -9.07 15.31 4.57
N ASP A 405 -9.73 14.41 5.31
CA ASP A 405 -9.27 13.85 6.57
C ASP A 405 -8.39 12.60 6.39
N GLU A 406 -8.40 11.98 5.22
CA GLU A 406 -7.61 10.79 4.90
C GLU A 406 -6.30 11.15 4.18
N ILE A 407 -6.33 12.16 3.29
CA ILE A 407 -5.19 12.50 2.44
C ILE A 407 -4.40 13.67 3.02
N GLN A 408 -3.11 13.42 3.22
CA GLN A 408 -2.10 14.37 3.72
C GLN A 408 -1.11 14.78 2.63
N SER A 409 -1.03 14.03 1.53
CA SER A 409 -0.08 14.24 0.43
C SER A 409 -0.29 15.54 -0.35
N TYR A 410 -1.49 16.13 -0.27
CA TYR A 410 -1.76 17.45 -0.84
C TYR A 410 -2.94 18.16 -0.19
N ASN A 411 -2.93 19.49 -0.32
CA ASN A 411 -3.96 20.36 0.21
C ASN A 411 -4.81 20.93 -0.93
N TRP A 412 -6.12 20.98 -0.77
CA TRP A 412 -6.99 21.54 -1.80
C TRP A 412 -8.08 22.46 -1.22
N ASN A 413 -8.52 23.39 -2.06
CA ASN A 413 -9.61 24.30 -1.77
C ASN A 413 -10.64 24.27 -2.90
N VAL A 414 -11.91 24.12 -2.52
CA VAL A 414 -13.02 23.94 -3.46
C VAL A 414 -13.88 25.20 -3.49
N ILE A 415 -14.09 25.78 -4.66
CA ILE A 415 -14.89 27.00 -4.83
C ILE A 415 -16.04 26.77 -5.81
N GLY A 416 -17.22 26.51 -5.25
CA GLY A 416 -18.47 26.46 -6.03
C GLY A 416 -18.57 25.27 -7.00
N SER A 417 -17.88 24.16 -6.71
CA SER A 417 -17.99 22.92 -7.50
C SER A 417 -19.41 22.35 -7.45
N LYS A 418 -19.93 21.96 -8.61
CA LYS A 418 -21.22 21.28 -8.72
C LYS A 418 -21.00 19.77 -8.59
N ARG A 419 -21.58 19.16 -7.55
CA ARG A 419 -21.55 17.70 -7.37
C ARG A 419 -22.12 17.01 -8.61
N SER A 420 -21.27 16.27 -9.31
CA SER A 420 -21.63 15.43 -10.45
C SER A 420 -21.53 13.94 -10.05
N SER A 421 -21.51 13.05 -11.03
CA SER A 421 -21.13 11.64 -10.82
C SER A 421 -19.63 11.43 -10.62
N TRP A 422 -18.83 12.50 -10.70
CA TRP A 422 -17.39 12.48 -10.49
C TRP A 422 -17.03 13.08 -9.13
N PRO A 423 -15.99 12.57 -8.48
CA PRO A 423 -15.53 13.12 -7.21
C PRO A 423 -14.96 14.53 -7.38
N THR A 424 -15.05 15.33 -6.30
CA THR A 424 -14.44 16.67 -6.26
C THR A 424 -12.93 16.59 -6.30
N VAL A 425 -12.37 15.71 -5.49
CA VAL A 425 -11.00 15.22 -5.56
C VAL A 425 -11.12 13.71 -5.47
N GLY A 426 -10.48 13.00 -6.39
CA GLY A 426 -10.64 11.56 -6.44
C GLY A 426 -9.51 10.86 -7.15
N TYR A 427 -9.53 9.54 -7.01
CA TYR A 427 -8.66 8.62 -7.69
C TYR A 427 -9.50 7.88 -8.73
N PHE A 428 -9.04 7.85 -9.98
CA PHE A 428 -9.66 7.09 -11.03
C PHE A 428 -8.80 5.89 -11.37
N LEU A 429 -9.32 4.70 -11.12
CA LEU A 429 -8.67 3.45 -11.49
C LEU A 429 -9.14 3.04 -12.89
N ALA A 430 -8.21 2.91 -13.81
CA ALA A 430 -8.49 2.60 -15.20
C ALA A 430 -8.93 1.13 -15.37
N GLN A 431 -9.69 0.88 -16.43
CA GLN A 431 -10.08 -0.47 -16.86
C GLN A 431 -8.94 -1.08 -17.67
N GLU A 432 -8.74 -2.40 -17.56
CA GLU A 432 -7.86 -3.17 -18.45
C GLU A 432 -8.32 -3.11 -19.92
N SER A 433 -7.37 -3.07 -20.84
CA SER A 433 -7.63 -3.20 -22.27
C SER A 433 -8.02 -4.64 -22.62
N GLU A 434 -9.02 -4.82 -23.48
CA GLU A 434 -9.42 -6.15 -23.99
C GLU A 434 -8.52 -6.65 -25.14
N ASP A 435 -7.62 -5.80 -25.65
CA ASP A 435 -6.97 -5.98 -26.96
C ASP A 435 -5.53 -6.55 -26.91
N ASP A 436 -4.89 -6.74 -25.74
CA ASP A 436 -3.49 -7.23 -25.67
C ASP A 436 -3.33 -8.53 -24.88
N GLU A 437 -2.79 -9.56 -25.55
CA GLU A 437 -2.48 -10.88 -24.96
C GLU A 437 -1.11 -10.90 -24.23
N ASP A 438 -0.28 -9.86 -24.34
CA ASP A 438 1.11 -9.89 -23.87
C ASP A 438 1.58 -8.70 -23.00
N ASP A 439 0.83 -7.60 -22.84
CA ASP A 439 1.17 -6.50 -21.92
C ASP A 439 -0.11 -5.88 -21.32
N LEU A 440 -0.24 -5.85 -19.99
CA LEU A 440 -1.40 -5.39 -19.22
C LEU A 440 -1.64 -3.87 -19.33
N GLU A 441 -1.94 -3.36 -20.53
CA GLU A 441 -2.26 -1.95 -20.74
C GLU A 441 -3.70 -1.63 -20.30
N ASN A 442 -3.90 -0.46 -19.69
CA ASN A 442 -5.23 0.06 -19.43
C ASN A 442 -5.79 0.82 -20.64
N VAL A 443 -7.12 0.93 -20.75
CA VAL A 443 -7.84 1.55 -21.88
C VAL A 443 -7.41 3.01 -22.18
N TYR A 444 -6.82 3.70 -21.20
CA TYR A 444 -6.37 5.08 -21.36
C TYR A 444 -4.87 5.19 -21.70
N GLY A 445 -4.07 4.13 -21.52
CA GLY A 445 -2.61 4.23 -21.50
C GLY A 445 -2.11 5.12 -20.35
N ALA A 446 -2.78 5.05 -19.20
CA ALA A 446 -2.41 5.74 -17.97
C ALA A 446 -1.15 5.13 -17.35
N ASN A 447 -0.24 5.95 -16.83
CA ASN A 447 0.85 5.46 -15.98
C ASN A 447 0.24 4.84 -14.71
N LEU A 448 0.79 3.72 -14.26
CA LEU A 448 0.32 3.01 -13.06
C LEU A 448 -1.21 2.79 -13.00
N ASN A 449 -1.87 2.74 -14.17
CA ASN A 449 -3.29 2.47 -14.34
C ASN A 449 -4.25 3.45 -13.65
N ASP A 450 -3.83 4.67 -13.35
CA ASP A 450 -4.66 5.60 -12.59
C ASP A 450 -4.60 7.07 -13.05
N PHE A 451 -5.50 7.87 -12.50
CA PHE A 451 -5.47 9.33 -12.63
C PHE A 451 -5.95 10.01 -11.35
N LEU A 452 -5.33 11.14 -11.01
CA LEU A 452 -5.87 12.11 -10.09
C LEU A 452 -7.02 12.90 -10.75
N ILE A 453 -8.20 12.86 -10.15
CA ILE A 453 -9.39 13.57 -10.59
C ILE A 453 -9.56 14.87 -9.81
N LEU A 454 -9.64 16.00 -10.52
CA LEU A 454 -9.87 17.31 -9.93
C LEU A 454 -11.10 18.01 -10.51
N SER A 455 -12.08 18.27 -9.65
CA SER A 455 -13.31 19.02 -9.95
C SER A 455 -13.54 20.10 -8.90
N LEU A 456 -12.57 21.01 -8.76
CA LEU A 456 -12.48 21.95 -7.63
C LEU A 456 -13.37 23.21 -7.77
N GLY A 457 -14.03 23.39 -8.91
CA GLY A 457 -14.77 24.61 -9.23
C GLY A 457 -13.85 25.75 -9.70
N HIS A 458 -14.45 26.88 -10.05
CA HIS A 458 -13.73 28.03 -10.61
C HIS A 458 -12.98 28.75 -9.49
N PHE A 459 -11.67 28.92 -9.69
CA PHE A 459 -10.67 29.31 -8.69
C PHE A 459 -10.42 28.27 -7.58
N GLY A 460 -10.91 27.04 -7.75
CA GLY A 460 -10.47 25.95 -6.89
C GLY A 460 -8.99 25.64 -7.09
N THR A 461 -8.29 25.28 -6.02
CA THR A 461 -6.84 25.09 -5.99
C THR A 461 -6.46 23.75 -5.39
N VAL A 462 -5.36 23.18 -5.85
CA VAL A 462 -4.66 22.06 -5.20
C VAL A 462 -3.18 22.37 -5.14
N GLU A 463 -2.54 22.07 -4.02
CA GLU A 463 -1.13 22.29 -3.72
C GLU A 463 -0.49 20.97 -3.33
N MET A 464 0.58 20.60 -4.03
CA MET A 464 1.33 19.35 -3.89
C MET A 464 2.82 19.65 -3.74
N LYS A 465 3.57 18.78 -3.05
CA LYS A 465 5.03 18.79 -3.06
C LYS A 465 5.55 17.84 -4.13
N THR A 466 6.46 18.33 -4.97
CA THR A 466 7.21 17.45 -5.89
C THR A 466 8.02 16.44 -5.08
N PRO A 467 8.46 15.32 -5.69
CA PRO A 467 9.63 14.60 -5.22
C PRO A 467 10.82 15.55 -5.07
N VAL A 468 11.86 15.13 -4.35
CA VAL A 468 13.11 15.91 -4.36
C VAL A 468 13.62 15.93 -5.80
N LEU A 469 13.96 17.11 -6.31
CA LEU A 469 14.52 17.29 -7.64
C LEU A 469 15.97 17.75 -7.49
N ALA A 470 16.90 17.16 -8.24
CA ALA A 470 18.27 17.64 -8.26
C ALA A 470 18.35 19.07 -8.81
N LYS A 471 19.24 19.91 -8.26
CA LYS A 471 19.49 21.25 -8.81
C LYS A 471 19.80 21.18 -10.31
N GLY A 472 19.21 22.05 -11.11
CA GLY A 472 19.38 21.99 -12.56
C GLY A 472 18.26 22.69 -13.32
N ARG A 473 18.32 22.59 -14.65
CA ARG A 473 17.26 23.09 -15.54
C ARG A 473 16.44 21.95 -16.08
N TYR A 474 15.13 22.13 -16.16
CA TYR A 474 14.21 21.10 -16.60
C TYR A 474 13.18 21.66 -17.59
N ARG A 475 12.80 20.84 -18.56
CA ARG A 475 11.50 20.96 -19.24
C ARG A 475 10.49 20.16 -18.43
N VAL A 476 9.34 20.73 -18.14
CA VAL A 476 8.28 20.12 -17.34
C VAL A 476 7.08 19.83 -18.21
N GLU A 477 6.66 18.58 -18.27
CA GLU A 477 5.49 18.13 -19.02
C GLU A 477 4.46 17.53 -18.07
N LEU A 478 3.20 17.86 -18.31
CA LEU A 478 2.07 17.23 -17.64
C LEU A 478 1.43 16.23 -18.58
N TYR A 479 1.29 14.99 -18.12
CA TYR A 479 0.49 13.96 -18.76
C TYR A 479 -0.89 13.92 -18.10
N TYR A 480 -1.93 13.78 -18.91
CA TYR A 480 -3.31 13.87 -18.47
C TYR A 480 -4.22 13.00 -19.33
N GLY A 481 -5.18 12.34 -18.70
CA GLY A 481 -6.17 11.50 -19.36
C GLY A 481 -7.27 12.31 -20.02
N TYR A 482 -7.78 11.82 -21.14
CA TYR A 482 -9.00 12.28 -21.78
C TYR A 482 -10.01 11.16 -21.93
N ASP A 483 -11.27 11.52 -21.74
CA ASP A 483 -12.42 10.63 -21.90
C ASP A 483 -13.44 11.30 -22.82
N ALA A 484 -14.13 10.52 -23.65
CA ALA A 484 -15.07 11.04 -24.63
C ALA A 484 -16.20 11.91 -24.04
N SER A 485 -16.51 11.78 -22.74
CA SER A 485 -17.45 12.69 -22.06
C SER A 485 -16.94 14.11 -21.85
N LEU A 486 -15.66 14.40 -22.17
CA LEU A 486 -15.03 15.71 -22.15
C LEU A 486 -14.99 16.38 -23.54
N ALA A 487 -15.71 15.88 -24.54
CA ALA A 487 -15.69 16.41 -25.90
C ALA A 487 -15.98 17.94 -26.00
N ASP A 488 -16.82 18.48 -25.11
CA ASP A 488 -17.15 19.91 -25.04
C ASP A 488 -15.95 20.80 -24.62
N PHE A 489 -14.83 20.20 -24.20
CA PHE A 489 -13.61 20.89 -23.81
C PHE A 489 -12.54 20.87 -24.90
N ILE A 490 -12.71 20.11 -25.99
CA ILE A 490 -11.74 20.09 -27.10
C ILE A 490 -11.63 21.48 -27.75
N GLU A 491 -12.78 22.13 -27.96
CA GLU A 491 -12.82 23.49 -28.47
C GLU A 491 -12.55 24.49 -27.33
N GLY A 492 -11.33 25.04 -27.32
CA GLY A 492 -10.91 26.08 -26.38
C GLY A 492 -10.28 25.58 -25.07
N GLY A 493 -10.35 24.29 -24.75
CA GLY A 493 -9.73 23.69 -23.57
C GLY A 493 -10.33 24.15 -22.24
N SER A 494 -9.87 23.54 -21.14
CA SER A 494 -10.07 24.04 -19.78
C SER A 494 -8.84 24.85 -19.36
N GLN A 495 -9.02 26.14 -19.07
CA GLN A 495 -7.91 26.99 -18.63
C GLN A 495 -7.50 26.67 -17.19
N CYS A 496 -6.22 26.43 -16.99
CA CYS A 496 -5.59 26.16 -15.70
C CYS A 496 -4.33 27.02 -15.56
N GLN A 497 -4.03 27.43 -14.32
CA GLN A 497 -2.77 28.02 -13.93
C GLN A 497 -1.97 26.97 -13.17
N PHE A 498 -0.70 26.82 -13.52
CA PHE A 498 0.28 25.99 -12.85
C PHE A 498 1.35 26.90 -12.28
N VAL A 499 1.65 26.75 -11.00
CA VAL A 499 2.70 27.49 -10.32
C VAL A 499 3.68 26.50 -9.73
N VAL A 500 4.94 26.56 -10.14
CA VAL A 500 6.03 25.80 -9.50
C VAL A 500 6.91 26.79 -8.77
N ASP A 501 6.87 26.77 -7.44
CA ASP A 501 7.40 27.80 -6.55
C ASP A 501 6.94 29.23 -6.96
N ASP A 502 7.78 29.99 -7.65
CA ASP A 502 7.49 31.35 -8.12
C ASP A 502 7.19 31.42 -9.64
N ASP A 503 7.42 30.33 -10.38
CA ASP A 503 7.24 30.27 -11.83
C ASP A 503 5.80 29.92 -12.22
N ILE A 504 5.20 30.74 -13.08
CA ILE A 504 3.78 30.63 -13.45
C ILE A 504 3.62 30.26 -14.92
N SER A 505 2.74 29.29 -15.17
CA SER A 505 2.33 28.87 -16.52
C SER A 505 0.81 28.78 -16.66
N TYR A 506 0.27 29.25 -17.77
CA TYR A 506 -1.14 29.12 -18.11
C TYR A 506 -1.31 28.15 -19.27
N LYS A 507 -2.17 27.15 -19.10
CA LYS A 507 -2.42 26.12 -20.10
C LYS A 507 -3.91 25.86 -20.27
N TYR A 508 -4.28 25.40 -21.46
CA TYR A 508 -5.64 25.01 -21.81
C TYR A 508 -5.66 23.50 -22.02
N LEU A 509 -5.93 22.74 -20.94
CA LEU A 509 -6.00 21.28 -21.02
C LEU A 509 -7.13 20.87 -21.97
N TYR A 510 -6.97 19.75 -22.67
CA TYR A 510 -7.90 19.24 -23.69
C TYR A 510 -7.99 20.06 -24.98
N SER A 511 -7.40 21.25 -25.05
CA SER A 511 -7.54 22.11 -26.23
C SER A 511 -6.90 21.46 -27.46
N GLY A 512 -7.72 21.20 -28.49
CA GLY A 512 -7.25 20.72 -29.79
C GLY A 512 -6.70 19.29 -29.81
N ILE A 513 -6.95 18.48 -28.77
CA ILE A 513 -6.62 17.05 -28.80
C ILE A 513 -7.60 16.28 -29.70
N ASP A 514 -7.22 15.08 -30.10
CA ASP A 514 -8.10 14.17 -30.81
C ASP A 514 -9.24 13.69 -29.89
N ASN A 515 -10.43 13.49 -30.44
CA ASN A 515 -11.57 12.96 -29.69
C ASN A 515 -11.48 11.43 -29.54
N THR A 516 -10.36 10.99 -28.97
CA THR A 516 -10.02 9.59 -28.73
C THR A 516 -9.62 9.46 -27.27
N ILE A 517 -10.22 8.49 -26.57
CA ILE A 517 -9.86 8.16 -25.19
C ILE A 517 -8.36 7.85 -25.14
N GLY A 518 -7.66 8.37 -24.14
CA GLY A 518 -6.23 8.13 -23.98
C GLY A 518 -5.53 9.18 -23.12
N THR A 519 -4.23 8.99 -22.92
CA THR A 519 -3.34 9.94 -22.25
C THR A 519 -2.70 10.89 -23.25
N TYR A 520 -2.67 12.18 -22.90
CA TYR A 520 -2.10 13.26 -23.70
C TYR A 520 -1.08 14.03 -22.85
N SER A 521 -0.13 14.71 -23.51
CA SER A 521 0.89 15.50 -22.83
C SER A 521 0.80 16.98 -23.17
N ILE A 522 1.16 17.86 -22.25
CA ILE A 522 1.38 19.29 -22.51
C ILE A 522 2.61 19.79 -21.76
N ALA A 523 3.49 20.52 -22.44
CA ALA A 523 4.61 21.20 -21.79
C ALA A 523 4.08 22.32 -20.89
N LEU A 524 4.28 22.21 -19.57
CA LEU A 524 3.97 23.26 -18.62
C LEU A 524 5.03 24.36 -18.69
N PHE A 525 6.30 23.98 -18.63
CA PHE A 525 7.46 24.86 -18.68
C PHE A 525 8.48 24.30 -19.67
N ASP A 526 8.90 25.11 -20.66
CA ASP A 526 9.96 24.70 -21.59
C ASP A 526 11.35 24.74 -20.94
N ASN A 527 11.50 25.54 -19.88
CA ASN A 527 12.70 25.68 -19.08
C ASN A 527 12.32 26.28 -17.71
N ILE A 528 12.54 25.52 -16.64
CA ILE A 528 12.50 25.96 -15.24
C ILE A 528 13.86 25.65 -14.60
N GLU A 529 14.36 26.52 -13.73
CA GLU A 529 15.67 26.36 -13.08
C GLU A 529 15.50 26.18 -11.56
N PHE A 530 15.95 25.05 -11.04
CA PHE A 530 16.01 24.77 -9.61
C PHE A 530 17.43 25.02 -9.09
N ALA A 531 17.58 26.02 -8.23
CA ALA A 531 18.88 26.44 -7.70
C ALA A 531 19.46 25.48 -6.63
N THR A 532 18.59 24.73 -5.95
CA THR A 532 18.92 23.81 -4.87
C THR A 532 18.24 22.47 -5.11
N THR A 533 18.88 21.39 -4.65
CA THR A 533 18.24 20.08 -4.60
C THR A 533 17.27 20.07 -3.43
N GLN A 534 15.97 19.98 -3.68
CA GLN A 534 14.94 19.95 -2.64
C GLN A 534 13.59 19.54 -3.24
N GLN A 535 12.58 19.41 -2.40
CA GLN A 535 11.18 19.42 -2.85
C GLN A 535 10.75 20.84 -3.23
N HIS A 536 9.89 20.92 -4.24
CA HIS A 536 9.31 22.16 -4.75
C HIS A 536 7.79 22.14 -4.62
N ASN A 537 7.17 23.31 -4.66
CA ASN A 537 5.72 23.43 -4.54
C ASN A 537 5.06 23.50 -5.91
N LEU A 538 4.12 22.60 -6.21
CA LEU A 538 3.24 22.71 -7.38
C LEU A 538 1.84 23.11 -6.92
N GLU A 539 1.37 24.28 -7.35
CA GLU A 539 -0.03 24.70 -7.21
C GLU A 539 -0.74 24.66 -8.57
N ILE A 540 -1.93 24.09 -8.60
CA ILE A 540 -2.82 24.10 -9.77
C ILE A 540 -4.09 24.87 -9.41
N THR A 541 -4.38 25.93 -10.16
CA THR A 541 -5.62 26.71 -10.03
C THR A 541 -6.50 26.55 -11.27
N LEU A 542 -7.76 26.15 -11.06
CA LEU A 542 -8.74 25.99 -12.14
C LEU A 542 -9.37 27.34 -12.51
N LEU A 543 -9.12 27.83 -13.73
CA LEU A 543 -9.58 29.14 -14.21
C LEU A 543 -10.74 29.05 -15.20
N ASP A 544 -11.40 27.89 -15.30
CA ASP A 544 -12.57 27.70 -16.15
C ASP A 544 -13.88 27.81 -15.36
N SER A 545 -14.76 28.74 -15.75
CA SER A 545 -16.09 28.88 -15.13
C SER A 545 -17.00 27.66 -15.31
N ARG A 546 -16.75 26.84 -16.34
CA ARG A 546 -17.44 25.55 -16.54
C ARG A 546 -17.18 24.57 -15.40
N ALA A 547 -16.09 24.73 -14.66
CA ALA A 547 -15.79 23.93 -13.46
C ALA A 547 -16.89 24.04 -12.38
N GLN A 548 -17.67 25.13 -12.35
CA GLN A 548 -18.78 25.31 -11.41
C GLN A 548 -20.13 24.84 -11.94
N SER A 549 -20.25 24.57 -13.24
CA SER A 549 -21.57 24.48 -13.90
C SER A 549 -21.76 23.23 -14.76
N HIS A 550 -20.69 22.69 -15.34
CA HIS A 550 -20.73 21.58 -16.28
C HIS A 550 -20.61 20.21 -15.56
N ASN A 551 -21.55 19.31 -15.81
CA ASN A 551 -21.65 18.05 -15.05
C ASN A 551 -20.52 17.04 -15.36
N ALA A 552 -19.90 17.12 -16.53
CA ALA A 552 -18.78 16.25 -16.89
C ALA A 552 -17.42 16.86 -16.58
N TYR A 553 -17.38 18.12 -16.10
CA TYR A 553 -16.11 18.80 -15.86
C TYR A 553 -15.29 18.02 -14.82
N ARG A 554 -14.03 17.79 -15.17
CA ARG A 554 -12.96 17.30 -14.32
C ARG A 554 -11.64 17.50 -15.06
N LEU A 555 -10.55 17.63 -14.31
CA LEU A 555 -9.22 17.29 -14.82
C LEU A 555 -8.95 15.83 -14.47
N MET A 556 -8.28 15.10 -15.38
CA MET A 556 -7.78 13.75 -15.14
C MET A 556 -6.26 13.84 -15.30
N LEU A 557 -5.52 14.01 -14.21
CA LEU A 557 -4.08 14.20 -14.23
C LEU A 557 -3.39 12.87 -13.98
N ASP A 558 -2.36 12.57 -14.75
CA ASP A 558 -1.61 11.32 -14.67
C ASP A 558 -0.33 11.58 -13.85
N TYR A 559 0.77 11.86 -14.54
CA TYR A 559 2.05 12.24 -13.96
C TYR A 559 2.60 13.55 -14.51
N VAL A 560 3.56 14.12 -13.79
CA VAL A 560 4.40 15.24 -14.22
C VAL A 560 5.81 14.72 -14.52
N LYS A 561 6.30 14.96 -15.73
CA LYS A 561 7.63 14.56 -16.18
C LYS A 561 8.58 15.76 -16.15
N PHE A 562 9.61 15.70 -15.31
CA PHE A 562 10.73 16.64 -15.29
C PHE A 562 11.86 16.09 -16.14
N ILE A 563 12.18 16.75 -17.25
CA ILE A 563 13.20 16.33 -18.22
C ILE A 563 14.39 17.28 -18.11
N PRO A 564 15.56 16.83 -17.62
CA PRO A 564 16.76 17.64 -17.55
C PRO A 564 17.14 18.26 -18.90
N ILE A 565 17.48 19.54 -18.87
CA ILE A 565 18.06 20.25 -20.02
C ILE A 565 19.57 20.22 -19.86
N ILE A 566 20.19 19.23 -20.47
CA ILE A 566 21.65 19.09 -20.52
C ILE A 566 22.16 20.00 -21.65
N GLU A 567 22.92 21.03 -21.31
CA GLU A 567 23.67 21.77 -22.33
C GLU A 567 24.83 20.90 -22.83
N GLU A 568 24.77 20.51 -24.10
CA GLU A 568 25.93 19.90 -24.77
C GLU A 568 27.08 20.93 -24.78
N ASN A 569 28.12 20.66 -24.01
CA ASN A 569 29.38 21.41 -24.02
C ASN A 569 30.27 21.01 -25.20
#